data_AF-A0A5A9XHS2-F1
#
_entry.id   AF-A0A5A9XHS2-F1
#
_cell.length_a   1.000
_cell.length_b   1.000
_cell.length_c   1.000
_cell.angle_alpha   90.00
_cell.angle_beta   90.00
_cell.angle_gamma   90.00
#
_symmetry.space_group_name_H-M   'P 1'
#
loop_
_entity.id
_entity.type
_entity.pdbx_description
1 polymer ?
#
loop_
_entity_poly.entity_id
_entity_poly.type
_entity_poly.pdbx_seq_one_letter_code
_entity_poly.pdbx_strand_id
1 'polypeptide(L)'
;MSQNSTNYTGAAGANPFGELTKMLEQFKIPGVDMSAIADARRQDVESLVQANKAVYEGMQALANKQTEMLQQAMQGFQSAGASGMSDPAQQTEMARKAYEKALTDMKGLADIAQKSQADAMAIIMERAAQNMQEIKKMTQPK
;
A
#
# COMPACT_ATOMS: atom_id res chain seq x y z
N MET A 1 -42.28 -25.60 -25.89
CA MET A 1 -41.54 -24.44 -25.36
C MET A 1 -40.79 -24.91 -24.14
N SER A 2 -39.46 -25.03 -24.26
CA SER A 2 -38.56 -25.57 -23.24
C SER A 2 -38.26 -24.50 -22.19
N GLN A 3 -38.56 -24.78 -20.92
CA GLN A 3 -38.05 -23.99 -19.80
C GLN A 3 -36.71 -24.60 -19.36
N ASN A 4 -35.60 -23.99 -19.80
CA ASN A 4 -34.26 -24.32 -19.33
C ASN A 4 -34.00 -23.52 -18.05
N SER A 5 -34.27 -24.12 -16.89
CA SER A 5 -33.86 -23.58 -15.60
C SER A 5 -32.40 -23.98 -15.36
N THR A 6 -31.46 -23.14 -15.77
CA THR A 6 -30.05 -23.32 -15.44
C THR A 6 -29.86 -23.12 -13.94
N ASN A 7 -29.63 -24.22 -13.24
CA ASN A 7 -29.23 -24.25 -11.84
C ASN A 7 -27.95 -23.43 -11.65
N TYR A 8 -28.05 -22.33 -10.90
CA TYR A 8 -26.90 -21.63 -10.32
C TYR A 8 -26.47 -22.38 -9.05
N THR A 9 -25.82 -23.52 -9.22
CA THR A 9 -25.12 -24.19 -8.11
C THR A 9 -23.75 -23.55 -7.91
N GLY A 10 -23.69 -22.65 -6.92
CA GLY A 10 -22.62 -22.63 -5.92
C GLY A 10 -21.20 -22.29 -6.37
N ALA A 11 -20.91 -21.00 -6.55
CA ALA A 11 -19.54 -20.46 -6.43
C ALA A 11 -19.12 -20.33 -4.94
N ALA A 12 -19.35 -21.37 -4.14
CA ALA A 12 -18.95 -21.47 -2.75
C ALA A 12 -18.04 -22.70 -2.61
N GLY A 13 -16.75 -22.50 -2.88
CA GLY A 13 -15.73 -23.54 -2.70
C GLY A 13 -14.62 -23.58 -3.76
N ALA A 14 -14.73 -22.81 -4.84
CA ALA A 14 -13.68 -22.73 -5.85
C ALA A 14 -12.53 -21.90 -5.28
N ASN A 15 -11.45 -22.57 -4.86
CA ASN A 15 -10.18 -21.92 -4.63
C ASN A 15 -9.64 -21.57 -6.03
N PRO A 16 -9.72 -20.31 -6.49
CA PRO A 16 -9.50 -19.96 -7.89
C PRO A 16 -8.07 -20.31 -8.34
N PHE A 17 -7.14 -20.28 -7.39
CA PHE A 17 -5.78 -20.78 -7.56
C PHE A 17 -5.74 -22.29 -7.87
N GLY A 18 -6.52 -23.09 -7.16
CA GLY A 18 -6.58 -24.54 -7.36
C GLY A 18 -7.21 -24.94 -8.71
N GLU A 19 -8.19 -24.17 -9.19
CA GLU A 19 -8.76 -24.38 -10.54
C GLU A 19 -7.77 -23.98 -11.64
N LEU A 20 -7.04 -22.88 -11.45
CA LEU A 20 -5.97 -22.46 -12.37
C LEU A 20 -4.83 -23.50 -12.43
N THR A 21 -4.41 -24.03 -11.28
CA THR A 21 -3.41 -25.12 -11.21
C THR A 21 -3.88 -26.36 -11.94
N LYS A 22 -5.15 -26.76 -11.79
CA LYS A 22 -5.71 -27.92 -12.51
C LYS A 22 -5.79 -27.70 -14.03
N MET A 23 -6.16 -26.50 -14.49
CA MET A 23 -6.14 -26.17 -15.92
C MET A 23 -4.71 -26.19 -16.48
N LEU A 24 -3.73 -25.70 -15.71
CA LEU A 24 -2.32 -25.71 -16.05
C LEU A 24 -1.75 -27.15 -16.09
N GLU A 25 -2.16 -28.03 -15.18
CA GLU A 25 -1.79 -29.46 -15.19
C GLU A 25 -2.32 -30.23 -16.41
N GLN A 26 -3.42 -29.78 -17.01
CA GLN A 26 -3.97 -30.36 -18.24
C GLN A 26 -3.23 -29.87 -19.50
N PHE A 27 -2.56 -28.71 -19.43
CA PHE A 27 -1.73 -28.12 -20.48
C PHE A 27 -0.23 -28.40 -20.24
N LYS A 28 0.15 -29.63 -19.89
CA LYS A 28 1.56 -30.01 -19.72
C LYS A 28 2.34 -29.80 -21.01
N ILE A 29 3.12 -28.72 -21.06
CA ILE A 29 4.13 -28.48 -22.10
C ILE A 29 5.40 -29.22 -21.66
N PRO A 30 5.91 -30.19 -22.44
CA PRO A 30 7.15 -30.87 -22.12
C PRO A 30 8.30 -29.87 -21.95
N GLY A 31 9.01 -29.92 -20.82
CA GLY A 31 10.11 -29.00 -20.50
C GLY A 31 9.74 -27.78 -19.63
N VAL A 32 8.46 -27.63 -19.23
CA VAL A 32 8.01 -26.53 -18.35
C VAL A 32 7.52 -27.07 -17.01
N ASP A 33 7.99 -26.49 -15.90
CA ASP A 33 7.52 -26.82 -14.55
C ASP A 33 6.26 -26.01 -14.19
N MET A 34 5.10 -26.65 -14.30
CA MET A 34 3.80 -26.01 -14.01
C MET A 34 3.61 -25.70 -12.51
N SER A 35 4.31 -26.41 -11.61
CA SER A 35 4.26 -26.11 -10.18
C SER A 35 4.98 -24.80 -9.87
N ALA A 36 6.12 -24.55 -10.52
CA ALA A 36 6.83 -23.28 -10.44
C ALA A 36 6.01 -22.10 -10.97
N ILE A 37 5.15 -22.32 -11.98
CA ILE A 37 4.22 -21.27 -12.47
C ILE A 37 3.13 -20.98 -11.45
N ALA A 38 2.55 -22.00 -10.82
CA ALA A 38 1.54 -21.80 -9.78
C ALA A 38 2.11 -21.06 -8.56
N ASP A 39 3.34 -21.40 -8.16
CA ASP A 39 4.05 -20.72 -7.06
C ASP A 39 4.39 -19.27 -7.41
N ALA A 40 4.82 -19.00 -8.66
CA ALA A 40 5.02 -17.64 -9.15
C ALA A 40 3.73 -16.80 -9.07
N ARG A 41 2.59 -17.37 -9.48
CA ARG A 41 1.28 -16.69 -9.37
C ARG A 41 0.86 -16.45 -7.93
N ARG A 42 1.23 -17.34 -7.01
CA ARG A 42 0.99 -17.14 -5.58
C ARG A 42 1.83 -15.99 -5.03
N GLN A 43 3.11 -15.94 -5.38
CA GLN A 43 4.00 -14.84 -4.98
C GLN A 43 3.56 -13.49 -5.55
N ASP A 44 3.10 -13.43 -6.80
CA ASP A 44 2.52 -12.22 -7.39
C ASP A 44 1.41 -11.63 -6.49
N VAL A 45 0.51 -12.48 -6.00
CA VAL A 45 -0.62 -12.07 -5.16
C VAL A 45 -0.17 -11.67 -3.76
N GLU A 46 0.77 -12.39 -3.17
CA GLU A 46 1.36 -12.01 -1.88
C GLU A 46 2.05 -10.63 -1.97
N SER A 47 2.77 -10.33 -3.05
CA SER A 47 3.36 -9.01 -3.28
C SER A 47 2.31 -7.91 -3.44
N LEU A 48 1.20 -8.18 -4.15
CA LEU A 48 0.09 -7.22 -4.26
C LEU A 48 -0.57 -6.94 -2.90
N VAL A 49 -0.73 -7.97 -2.06
CA VAL A 49 -1.24 -7.80 -0.69
C VAL A 49 -0.29 -6.96 0.15
N GLN A 50 1.02 -7.21 0.08
CA GLN A 50 2.02 -6.41 0.80
C GLN A 50 2.06 -4.96 0.32
N ALA A 51 1.99 -4.72 -1.00
CA ALA A 51 1.91 -3.37 -1.55
C ALA A 51 0.67 -2.63 -1.05
N ASN A 52 -0.50 -3.29 -1.06
CA ASN A 52 -1.72 -2.72 -0.51
C ASN A 52 -1.58 -2.42 0.98
N LYS A 53 -0.94 -3.30 1.75
CA LYS A 53 -0.68 -3.06 3.18
C LYS A 53 0.18 -1.80 3.40
N ALA A 54 1.26 -1.63 2.63
CA ALA A 54 2.10 -0.44 2.70
C ALA A 54 1.32 0.85 2.37
N VAL A 55 0.43 0.80 1.37
CA VAL A 55 -0.47 1.92 1.05
C VAL A 55 -1.41 2.23 2.22
N TYR A 56 -2.01 1.21 2.84
CA TYR A 56 -2.87 1.39 4.02
C TYR A 56 -2.12 2.00 5.20
N GLU A 57 -0.90 1.54 5.47
CA GLU A 57 -0.04 2.11 6.53
C GLU A 57 0.30 3.58 6.24
N GLY A 58 0.58 3.93 4.98
CA GLY A 58 0.79 5.32 4.54
C GLY A 58 -0.45 6.20 4.73
N MET A 59 -1.64 5.69 4.39
CA MET A 59 -2.92 6.38 4.62
C MET A 59 -3.20 6.59 6.12
N GLN A 60 -2.91 5.58 6.95
CA GLN A 60 -3.06 5.68 8.40
C GLN A 60 -2.09 6.72 8.98
N ALA A 61 -0.82 6.71 8.54
CA ALA A 61 0.17 7.71 8.95
C ALA A 61 -0.27 9.13 8.57
N LEU A 62 -0.82 9.32 7.36
CA LEU A 62 -1.36 10.60 6.93
C LEU A 62 -2.55 11.06 7.78
N ALA A 63 -3.51 10.18 8.07
CA ALA A 63 -4.67 10.48 8.91
C ALA A 63 -4.26 10.89 10.33
N ASN A 64 -3.28 10.18 10.91
CA ASN A 64 -2.70 10.52 12.19
C ASN A 64 -2.06 11.92 12.15
N LYS A 65 -1.29 12.23 11.10
CA LYS A 65 -0.65 13.54 10.95
C LYS A 65 -1.68 14.67 10.80
N GLN A 66 -2.75 14.46 10.05
CA GLN A 66 -3.86 15.42 9.95
C GLN A 66 -4.56 15.67 11.29
N THR A 67 -4.75 14.61 12.08
CA THR A 67 -5.33 14.72 13.42
C THR A 67 -4.42 15.51 14.36
N GLU A 68 -3.12 15.23 14.34
CA GLU A 68 -2.12 15.98 15.11
C GLU A 68 -2.12 17.47 14.75
N MET A 69 -2.12 17.79 13.45
CA MET A 69 -2.20 19.17 12.97
C MET A 69 -3.47 19.88 13.46
N LEU A 70 -4.62 19.20 13.44
CA LEU A 70 -5.89 19.75 13.94
C LEU A 70 -5.85 20.03 15.44
N GLN A 71 -5.38 19.06 16.24
CA GLN A 71 -5.24 19.24 17.69
C GLN A 71 -4.35 20.42 18.03
N GLN A 72 -3.21 20.54 17.33
CA GLN A 72 -2.28 21.64 17.54
C GLN A 72 -2.86 22.99 17.08
N ALA A 73 -3.65 23.03 16.00
CA ALA A 73 -4.35 24.24 15.57
C ALA A 73 -5.37 24.70 16.63
N MET A 74 -6.14 23.77 17.20
CA MET A 74 -7.09 24.07 18.28
C MET A 74 -6.40 24.62 19.53
N GLN A 75 -5.25 24.05 19.91
CA GLN A 75 -4.42 24.58 21.01
C GLN A 75 -3.90 25.98 20.69
N GLY A 76 -3.47 26.23 19.44
CA GLY A 76 -3.09 27.54 18.95
C GLY A 76 -4.18 28.59 19.13
N PHE A 77 -5.42 28.28 18.72
CA PHE A 77 -6.57 29.18 18.90
C PHE A 77 -6.89 29.46 20.37
N GLN A 78 -6.82 28.45 21.24
CA GLN A 78 -7.04 28.64 22.69
C GLN A 78 -5.97 29.55 23.29
N SER A 79 -4.70 29.37 22.92
CA SER A 79 -3.60 30.19 23.41
C SER A 79 -3.69 31.64 22.92
N ALA A 80 -4.09 31.88 21.66
CA ALA A 80 -4.26 33.20 21.08
C ALA A 80 -5.47 33.96 21.67
N GLY A 81 -6.56 33.25 21.98
CA GLY A 81 -7.72 33.83 22.64
C GLY A 81 -7.46 34.21 24.10
N ALA A 82 -6.60 33.46 24.79
CA ALA A 82 -6.20 33.73 26.18
C ALA A 82 -5.20 34.89 26.32
N SER A 83 -4.42 35.21 25.28
CA SER A 83 -3.34 36.18 25.35
C SER A 83 -3.72 37.64 25.09
N GLY A 84 -4.97 37.95 24.68
CA GLY A 84 -5.47 39.32 24.57
C GLY A 84 -4.51 40.27 23.83
N MET A 85 -4.17 39.94 22.59
CA MET A 85 -2.88 40.31 22.02
C MET A 85 -2.73 41.81 21.65
N SER A 86 -2.04 42.58 22.49
CA SER A 86 -1.68 43.99 22.26
C SER A 86 -0.18 44.27 22.23
N ASP A 87 0.68 43.30 22.57
CA ASP A 87 2.15 43.45 22.61
C ASP A 87 2.82 42.98 21.28
N PRO A 88 3.56 43.85 20.57
CA PRO A 88 4.29 43.52 19.33
C PRO A 88 5.31 42.38 19.47
N ALA A 89 5.93 42.21 20.64
CA ALA A 89 6.91 41.15 20.88
C ALA A 89 6.23 39.76 20.90
N GLN A 90 5.05 39.67 21.53
CA GLN A 90 4.25 38.45 21.55
C GLN A 90 3.70 38.09 20.17
N GLN A 91 3.34 39.09 19.35
CA GLN A 91 2.94 38.87 17.96
C GLN A 91 4.07 38.27 17.11
N THR A 92 5.29 38.80 17.27
CA THR A 92 6.47 38.31 16.53
C THR A 92 6.81 36.88 16.92
N GLU A 93 6.76 36.55 18.22
CA GLU A 93 7.00 35.20 18.72
C GLU A 93 5.94 34.20 18.25
N MET A 94 4.66 34.58 18.22
CA MET A 94 3.59 33.74 17.67
C MET A 94 3.78 33.50 16.17
N ALA A 95 4.13 34.54 15.40
CA ALA A 95 4.40 34.41 13.97
C ALA A 95 5.58 33.45 13.70
N ARG A 96 6.65 33.56 14.50
CA ARG A 96 7.80 32.65 14.44
C ARG A 96 7.39 31.20 14.71
N LYS A 97 6.66 30.95 15.80
CA LYS A 97 6.18 29.61 16.16
C LYS A 97 5.27 29.02 15.10
N ALA A 98 4.37 29.83 14.53
CA ALA A 98 3.51 29.40 13.43
C ALA A 98 4.31 28.99 12.19
N TYR A 99 5.37 29.74 11.87
CA TYR A 99 6.26 29.44 10.75
C TYR A 99 7.09 28.17 10.97
N GLU A 100 7.74 28.02 12.13
CA GLU A 100 8.50 26.81 12.50
C GLU A 100 7.59 25.56 12.50
N LYS A 101 6.34 25.73 12.95
CA LYS A 101 5.34 24.67 12.91
C LYS A 101 4.94 24.30 11.49
N ALA A 102 4.64 25.27 10.63
CA ALA A 102 4.28 25.01 9.24
C ALA A 102 5.40 24.25 8.51
N LEU A 103 6.66 24.60 8.74
CA LEU A 103 7.82 23.87 8.20
C LEU A 103 7.89 22.43 8.72
N THR A 104 7.64 22.22 10.01
CA THR A 104 7.65 20.89 10.62
C THR A 104 6.54 20.00 10.06
N ASP A 105 5.34 20.55 9.89
CA ASP A 105 4.20 19.83 9.31
C ASP A 105 4.44 19.49 7.84
N MET A 106 4.97 20.43 7.04
CA MET A 106 5.37 20.16 5.65
C MET A 106 6.42 19.07 5.55
N LYS A 107 7.43 19.08 6.42
CA LYS A 107 8.46 18.02 6.48
C LYS A 107 7.83 16.66 6.81
N GLY A 108 6.96 16.59 7.83
CA GLY A 108 6.31 15.35 8.21
C GLY A 108 5.43 14.77 7.09
N LEU A 109 4.68 15.61 6.37
CA LEU A 109 3.90 15.19 5.21
C LEU A 109 4.80 14.70 4.05
N ALA A 110 5.90 15.39 3.78
CA ALA A 110 6.86 14.99 2.76
C ALA A 110 7.53 13.65 3.10
N ASP A 111 7.91 13.43 4.36
CA ASP A 111 8.50 12.17 4.84
C ASP A 111 7.53 10.99 4.67
N ILE A 112 6.24 11.16 5.01
CA ILE A 112 5.20 10.14 4.80
C ILE A 112 5.05 9.82 3.31
N ALA A 113 4.99 10.85 2.46
CA ALA A 113 4.83 10.67 1.02
C ALA A 113 6.06 9.98 0.39
N GLN A 114 7.27 10.43 0.74
CA GLN A 114 8.52 9.86 0.25
C GLN A 114 8.68 8.40 0.68
N LYS A 115 8.38 8.10 1.95
CA LYS A 115 8.43 6.73 2.47
C LYS A 115 7.43 5.82 1.76
N SER A 116 6.19 6.26 1.60
CA SER A 116 5.16 5.48 0.90
C SER A 116 5.55 5.15 -0.55
N GLN A 117 6.18 6.10 -1.26
CA GLN A 117 6.70 5.86 -2.62
C GLN A 117 7.91 4.92 -2.63
N ALA A 118 8.85 5.09 -1.69
CA ALA A 118 10.03 4.24 -1.58
C ALA A 118 9.66 2.79 -1.26
N ASP A 119 8.75 2.59 -0.30
CA ASP A 119 8.30 1.25 0.12
C ASP A 119 7.56 0.54 -1.04
N ALA A 120 6.67 1.25 -1.74
CA ALA A 120 6.00 0.70 -2.93
C ALA A 120 7.00 0.32 -4.05
N MET A 121 8.00 1.16 -4.30
CA MET A 121 9.01 0.89 -5.34
C MET A 121 9.93 -0.27 -4.96
N ALA A 122 10.29 -0.40 -3.67
CA ALA A 122 11.07 -1.53 -3.17
C ALA A 122 10.35 -2.86 -3.42
N ILE A 123 9.03 -2.92 -3.14
CA ILE A 123 8.20 -4.11 -3.39
C ILE A 123 8.17 -4.46 -4.89
N ILE A 124 8.02 -3.47 -5.77
CA ILE A 124 8.05 -3.69 -7.23
C ILE A 124 9.40 -4.22 -7.68
N MET A 125 10.51 -3.62 -7.21
CA MET A 125 11.87 -4.04 -7.56
C MET A 125 12.16 -5.46 -7.07
N GLU A 126 11.73 -5.80 -5.85
CA GLU A 126 11.87 -7.14 -5.30
C GLU A 126 11.12 -8.17 -6.16
N ARG A 127 9.87 -7.89 -6.55
CA ARG A 127 9.12 -8.80 -7.42
C ARG A 127 9.75 -8.95 -8.80
N ALA A 128 10.27 -7.87 -9.38
CA ALA A 128 10.99 -7.94 -10.65
C ALA A 128 12.25 -8.82 -10.56
N ALA A 129 13.00 -8.73 -9.46
CA ALA A 129 14.16 -9.59 -9.20
C ALA A 129 13.76 -11.06 -9.00
N GLN A 130 12.68 -11.33 -8.26
CA GLN A 130 12.13 -12.67 -8.07
C GLN A 130 11.65 -13.29 -9.40
N ASN A 131 10.89 -12.55 -10.21
CA ASN A 131 10.45 -12.97 -11.55
C ASN A 131 11.64 -13.41 -12.43
N MET A 132 12.75 -12.67 -12.38
CA MET A 132 13.94 -12.99 -13.16
C MET A 132 14.63 -14.28 -12.69
N GLN A 133 14.64 -14.53 -11.37
CA GLN A 133 15.15 -15.78 -10.80
C GLN A 133 14.25 -16.97 -11.16
N GLU A 134 12.93 -16.78 -11.15
CA GLU A 134 11.94 -17.79 -11.54
C GLU A 134 12.12 -18.19 -13.01
N ILE A 135 12.22 -17.22 -13.94
CA ILE A 135 12.48 -17.49 -15.37
C ILE A 135 13.78 -18.27 -15.55
N LYS A 136 14.83 -17.93 -14.80
CA LYS A 136 16.13 -18.62 -14.86
C LYS A 136 16.03 -20.07 -14.35
N LYS A 137 15.25 -20.32 -13.30
CA LYS A 137 14.97 -21.68 -12.80
C LYS A 137 14.14 -22.51 -13.80
N MET A 138 13.20 -21.87 -14.49
CA MET A 138 12.35 -22.54 -15.49
C MET A 138 13.09 -22.88 -16.80
N THR A 139 14.22 -22.21 -17.10
CA THR A 139 14.98 -22.38 -18.35
C THR A 139 16.28 -23.16 -18.19
N GLN A 140 16.64 -23.57 -16.97
CA GLN A 140 17.79 -24.46 -16.77
C GLN A 140 17.42 -25.91 -17.14
N PRO A 141 18.16 -26.56 -18.06
CA PRO A 141 18.01 -27.99 -18.29
C PRO A 141 18.42 -28.75 -17.02
N LYS A 142 17.68 -29.82 -16.69
CA LYS A 142 18.02 -30.75 -15.62
C LYS A 142 19.39 -31.40 -15.83
#